data_AF-A0A0V0J8C4-F1
#
_entry.id   AF-A0A0V0J8C4-F1
#
_cell.length_a   1.000
_cell.length_b   1.000
_cell.length_c   1.000
_cell.angle_alpha   90.00
_cell.angle_beta   90.00
_cell.angle_gamma   90.00
#
_symmetry.space_group_name_H-M   'P 1'
#
loop_
_entity.id
_entity.type
_entity.pdbx_description
1 polymer ?
#
loop_
_entity_poly.entity_id
_entity_poly.type
_entity_poly.pdbx_seq_one_letter_code
_entity_poly.pdbx_strand_id
1 'polypeptide(L)'
;MVSLPDFIAKVLQSWTVLRLAQSTSTAGPNTSKEIDDLLPFILQRLNKRVLEEDLAEWLEDYLCAHLNVLCEDDSQFDVAKLIVEGYSLSASGKLPELAALAGKLPPGCDLQQCAIQEVNCEVPAEELDDEDDDTDASEDGVEGLASEDDSGMDTGQ
;
A
#
# COMPACT_ATOMS: atom_id res chain seq x y z
N MET A 1 26.86 -1.35 17.49
CA MET A 1 26.90 -2.59 16.67
C MET A 1 25.48 -2.77 16.16
N VAL A 2 25.26 -2.80 14.84
CA VAL A 2 23.91 -2.91 14.27
C VAL A 2 23.38 -4.31 14.53
N SER A 3 22.22 -4.41 15.19
CA SER A 3 21.53 -5.69 15.36
C SER A 3 20.59 -5.96 14.18
N LEU A 4 20.16 -7.21 14.01
CA LEU A 4 19.17 -7.55 12.97
C LEU A 4 17.84 -6.79 13.16
N PRO A 5 17.25 -6.70 14.37
CA PRO A 5 16.07 -5.87 14.58
C PRO A 5 16.27 -4.41 14.18
N ASP A 6 17.41 -3.80 14.52
CA ASP A 6 17.70 -2.40 14.15
C ASP A 6 17.80 -2.23 12.63
N PHE A 7 18.41 -3.21 11.95
CA PHE A 7 18.50 -3.22 10.49
C PHE A 7 17.13 -3.31 9.84
N ILE A 8 16.28 -4.26 10.25
CA ILE A 8 14.92 -4.42 9.70
C ILE A 8 14.09 -3.18 9.97
N ALA A 9 14.14 -2.63 11.20
CA ALA A 9 13.46 -1.38 11.53
C ALA A 9 13.88 -0.25 10.58
N LYS A 10 15.18 -0.17 10.24
CA LYS A 10 15.66 0.81 9.27
C LYS A 10 15.14 0.55 7.85
N VAL A 11 15.09 -0.70 7.39
CA VAL A 11 14.50 -1.05 6.09
C VAL A 11 13.04 -0.59 6.03
N LEU A 12 12.24 -0.90 7.06
CA LEU A 12 10.83 -0.48 7.14
C LEU A 12 10.68 1.05 7.17
N GLN A 13 11.56 1.75 7.89
CA GLN A 13 11.59 3.22 7.92
C GLN A 13 12.02 3.85 6.58
N SER A 14 12.79 3.13 5.75
CA SER A 14 13.16 3.57 4.40
C SER A 14 12.08 3.27 3.37
N TRP A 15 11.09 2.43 3.70
CA TRP A 15 10.05 2.02 2.76
C TRP A 15 8.96 3.09 2.63
N THR A 16 8.87 3.69 1.44
CA THR A 16 7.94 4.80 1.17
C THR A 16 6.48 4.39 1.38
N VAL A 17 6.08 3.19 1.00
CA VAL A 17 4.71 2.67 1.15
C VAL A 17 4.26 2.71 2.62
N LEU A 18 5.08 2.22 3.54
CA LEU A 18 4.77 2.24 4.98
C LEU A 18 4.71 3.66 5.56
N ARG A 19 5.59 4.55 5.09
CA ARG A 19 5.60 5.95 5.54
C ARG A 19 4.37 6.70 5.05
N LEU A 20 3.94 6.45 3.82
CA LEU A 20 2.70 6.99 3.27
C LEU A 20 1.50 6.47 4.08
N ALA A 21 1.43 5.15 4.32
CA ALA A 21 0.42 4.52 5.16
C ALA A 21 0.33 5.19 6.54
N GLN A 22 1.48 5.38 7.21
CA GLN A 22 1.54 6.05 8.51
C GLN A 22 1.04 7.50 8.44
N SER A 23 1.51 8.27 7.45
CA SER A 23 1.17 9.69 7.31
C SER A 23 -0.30 9.95 7.00
N THR A 24 -0.93 9.03 6.28
CA THR A 24 -2.33 9.12 5.84
C THR A 24 -3.29 8.34 6.74
N SER A 25 -2.76 7.58 7.70
CA SER A 25 -3.54 6.71 8.59
C SER A 25 -4.47 5.77 7.80
N THR A 26 -3.92 5.02 6.84
CA THR A 26 -4.72 4.19 5.89
C THR A 26 -5.62 3.15 6.56
N ALA A 27 -5.27 2.69 7.76
CA ALA A 27 -6.11 1.81 8.60
C ALA A 27 -6.72 2.54 9.81
N GLY A 28 -6.88 3.86 9.71
CA GLY A 28 -7.42 4.71 10.76
C GLY A 28 -6.55 4.70 12.03
N PRO A 29 -7.16 4.75 13.23
CA PRO A 29 -6.42 4.83 14.50
C PRO A 29 -5.46 3.67 14.78
N ASN A 30 -5.68 2.52 14.14
CA ASN A 30 -4.84 1.34 14.34
C ASN A 30 -3.55 1.35 13.51
N THR A 31 -3.45 2.23 12.51
CA THR A 31 -2.30 2.27 11.57
C THR A 31 -0.95 2.25 12.28
N SER A 32 -0.77 3.10 13.30
CA SER A 32 0.50 3.14 14.04
C SER A 32 0.83 1.82 14.72
N LYS A 33 -0.18 1.18 15.33
CA LYS A 33 0.00 -0.09 16.02
C LYS A 33 0.34 -1.21 15.03
N GLU A 34 -0.37 -1.29 13.91
CA GLU A 34 -0.10 -2.30 12.88
C GLU A 34 1.31 -2.13 12.26
N ILE A 35 1.81 -0.91 12.13
CA ILE A 35 3.20 -0.66 11.70
C ILE A 35 4.19 -1.09 12.78
N ASP A 36 3.93 -0.79 14.05
CA ASP A 36 4.79 -1.18 15.17
C ASP A 36 4.86 -2.72 15.33
N ASP A 37 3.74 -3.41 15.10
CA ASP A 37 3.61 -4.88 15.17
C ASP A 37 4.27 -5.60 13.97
N LEU A 38 4.58 -4.89 12.87
CA LEU A 38 5.17 -5.48 11.67
C LEU A 38 6.57 -6.08 11.93
N LEU A 39 7.43 -5.36 12.66
CA LEU A 39 8.78 -5.82 12.99
C LEU A 39 8.80 -7.16 13.77
N PRO A 40 8.06 -7.32 14.89
CA PRO A 40 8.03 -8.60 15.60
C PRO A 40 7.44 -9.73 14.75
N PHE A 41 6.47 -9.47 13.87
CA PHE A 41 5.95 -10.49 12.96
C PHE A 41 6.97 -10.92 11.90
N ILE A 42 7.70 -9.98 11.32
CA ILE A 42 8.81 -10.31 10.40
C ILE A 42 9.83 -11.19 11.14
N LEU A 43 10.28 -10.79 12.33
CA LEU A 43 11.26 -11.55 13.10
C LEU A 43 10.79 -12.98 13.44
N GLN A 44 9.49 -13.18 13.70
CA GLN A 44 8.92 -14.51 13.93
C GLN A 44 8.93 -15.39 12.67
N ARG A 45 8.80 -14.77 11.49
CA ARG A 45 8.80 -15.47 10.19
C ARG A 45 10.20 -15.81 9.72
N LEU A 46 11.20 -15.01 10.09
CA LEU A 46 12.60 -15.27 9.77
C LEU A 46 13.10 -16.56 10.43
N ASN A 47 13.14 -17.62 9.65
CA ASN A 47 13.67 -18.92 10.03
C ASN A 47 14.75 -19.36 9.01
N LYS A 48 15.38 -20.52 9.24
CA LYS A 48 16.53 -20.98 8.44
C LYS A 48 16.26 -21.15 6.93
N ARG A 49 15.00 -21.05 6.47
CA ARG A 49 14.59 -21.25 5.06
C ARG A 49 13.52 -20.27 4.60
N VAL A 50 13.51 -19.03 5.09
CA VAL A 50 12.64 -18.01 4.51
C VAL A 50 13.12 -17.67 3.09
N LEU A 51 12.25 -17.78 2.10
CA LEU A 51 12.52 -17.32 0.74
C LEU A 51 12.11 -15.84 0.62
N GLU A 52 12.77 -15.12 -0.28
CA GLU A 52 12.48 -13.70 -0.54
C GLU A 52 11.06 -13.51 -1.06
N GLU A 53 10.64 -14.39 -2.00
CA GLU A 53 9.30 -14.38 -2.60
C GLU A 53 8.21 -14.64 -1.55
N ASP A 54 8.35 -15.67 -0.73
CA ASP A 54 7.40 -15.97 0.36
C ASP A 54 7.24 -14.80 1.35
N LEU A 55 8.34 -14.10 1.64
CA LEU A 55 8.29 -12.93 2.52
C LEU A 55 7.64 -11.73 1.83
N ALA A 56 7.89 -11.53 0.54
CA ALA A 56 7.29 -10.46 -0.25
C ALA A 56 5.76 -10.62 -0.34
N GLU A 57 5.29 -11.82 -0.69
CA GLU A 57 3.86 -12.14 -0.73
C GLU A 57 3.20 -11.88 0.63
N TRP A 58 3.85 -12.31 1.71
CA TRP A 58 3.32 -12.06 3.05
C TRP A 58 3.31 -10.56 3.42
N LEU A 59 4.32 -9.79 3.00
CA LEU A 59 4.33 -8.34 3.24
C LEU A 59 3.18 -7.66 2.51
N GLU A 60 2.89 -8.06 1.27
CA GLU A 60 1.74 -7.56 0.50
C GLU A 60 0.42 -7.91 1.18
N ASP A 61 0.23 -9.17 1.58
CA ASP A 61 -0.94 -9.61 2.35
C ASP A 61 -1.11 -8.79 3.63
N TYR A 62 -0.01 -8.50 4.33
CA TYR A 62 -0.04 -7.69 5.54
C TYR A 62 -0.45 -6.25 5.26
N LEU A 63 0.16 -5.62 4.25
CA LEU A 63 -0.18 -4.26 3.81
C LEU A 63 -1.66 -4.16 3.46
N CYS A 64 -2.18 -5.13 2.69
CA CYS A 64 -3.57 -5.14 2.27
C CYS A 64 -4.53 -5.37 3.44
N ALA A 65 -4.31 -6.42 4.24
CA ALA A 65 -5.25 -6.85 5.27
C ALA A 65 -5.24 -5.97 6.53
N HIS A 66 -4.07 -5.45 6.92
CA HIS A 66 -3.89 -4.72 8.18
C HIS A 66 -3.79 -3.21 7.98
N LEU A 67 -3.18 -2.78 6.88
CA LEU A 67 -2.93 -1.37 6.61
C LEU A 67 -3.86 -0.78 5.55
N ASN A 68 -4.70 -1.59 4.90
CA ASN A 68 -5.56 -1.17 3.80
C ASN A 68 -4.76 -0.49 2.67
N VAL A 69 -3.60 -1.07 2.33
CA VAL A 69 -2.67 -0.58 1.30
C VAL A 69 -2.45 -1.67 0.26
N LEU A 70 -2.68 -1.33 -1.01
CA LEU A 70 -2.27 -2.14 -2.15
C LEU A 70 -0.87 -1.70 -2.60
N CYS A 71 0.08 -2.63 -2.70
CA CYS A 71 1.46 -2.34 -3.09
C CYS A 71 1.64 -2.58 -4.59
N GLU A 72 1.36 -1.56 -5.41
CA GLU A 72 1.35 -1.69 -6.88
C GLU A 72 2.73 -1.52 -7.55
N ASP A 73 3.74 -1.05 -6.82
CA ASP A 73 5.07 -0.73 -7.34
C ASP A 73 6.10 -1.86 -7.17
N ASP A 74 5.65 -3.06 -6.77
CA ASP A 74 6.48 -4.23 -6.50
C ASP A 74 7.59 -4.01 -5.44
N SER A 75 7.53 -2.91 -4.66
CA SER A 75 8.56 -2.59 -3.68
C SER A 75 8.65 -3.57 -2.50
N GLN A 76 7.61 -4.38 -2.28
CA GLN A 76 7.61 -5.49 -1.32
C GLN A 76 8.70 -6.54 -1.63
N PHE A 77 9.03 -6.75 -2.90
CA PHE A 77 10.07 -7.71 -3.30
C PHE A 77 11.47 -7.20 -2.94
N ASP A 78 11.76 -5.93 -3.20
CA ASP A 78 13.04 -5.31 -2.83
C ASP A 78 13.22 -5.26 -1.30
N VAL A 79 12.14 -4.97 -0.57
CA VAL A 79 12.15 -4.95 0.89
C VAL A 79 12.36 -6.36 1.46
N ALA A 80 11.65 -7.36 0.94
CA ALA A 80 11.83 -8.75 1.36
C ALA A 80 13.26 -9.22 1.13
N LYS A 81 13.82 -8.95 -0.05
CA LYS A 81 15.22 -9.25 -0.39
C LYS A 81 16.20 -8.62 0.59
N LEU A 82 16.05 -7.33 0.90
CA LEU A 82 16.90 -6.65 1.88
C LEU A 82 16.82 -7.30 3.27
N ILE A 83 15.62 -7.66 3.72
CA ILE A 83 15.41 -8.32 5.01
C ILE A 83 16.08 -9.69 5.05
N VAL A 84 15.92 -10.52 4.01
CA VAL A 84 16.51 -11.86 3.92
C VAL A 84 18.04 -11.79 3.82
N GLU A 85 18.59 -10.83 3.07
CA GLU A 85 20.02 -10.57 3.01
C GLU A 85 20.56 -10.19 4.41
N GLY A 86 19.90 -9.25 5.09
CA GLY A 86 20.25 -8.84 6.45
C GLY A 86 20.20 -9.99 7.46
N TYR A 87 19.16 -10.83 7.37
CA TYR A 87 19.04 -12.05 8.18
C TYR A 87 20.21 -13.01 7.93
N SER A 88 20.56 -13.24 6.67
CA SER A 88 21.66 -14.14 6.27
C SER A 88 23.02 -13.66 6.79
N LEU A 89 23.29 -12.36 6.69
CA LEU A 89 24.49 -11.73 7.23
C LEU A 89 24.55 -11.84 8.76
N SER A 90 23.43 -11.57 9.44
CA SER A 90 23.33 -11.67 10.89
C SER A 90 23.54 -13.10 11.38
N ALA A 91 22.87 -14.08 10.77
CA ALA A 91 22.98 -15.49 11.09
C ALA A 91 24.39 -16.04 10.86
N SER A 92 25.13 -15.46 9.91
CA SER A 92 26.52 -15.82 9.60
C SER A 92 27.55 -15.07 10.46
N GLY A 93 27.12 -14.22 11.40
CA GLY A 93 28.00 -13.42 12.26
C GLY A 93 28.71 -12.26 11.53
N LYS A 94 28.29 -11.92 10.31
CA LYS A 94 28.92 -10.90 9.46
C LYS A 94 28.39 -9.50 9.76
N LEU A 95 28.50 -9.09 11.02
CA LEU A 95 27.98 -7.80 11.51
C LEU A 95 28.56 -6.55 10.81
N PRO A 96 29.83 -6.52 10.36
CA PRO A 96 30.35 -5.38 9.60
C PRO A 96 29.66 -5.20 8.25
N GLU A 97 29.33 -6.29 7.57
CA GLU A 97 28.63 -6.28 6.28
C GLU A 97 27.17 -5.86 6.47
N LEU A 98 26.52 -6.33 7.53
CA LEU A 98 25.18 -5.87 7.92
C LEU A 98 25.16 -4.35 8.18
N ALA A 99 26.17 -3.83 8.90
CA ALA A 99 26.28 -2.41 9.15
C ALA A 99 26.56 -1.60 7.86
N ALA A 100 27.36 -2.14 6.95
CA ALA A 100 27.60 -1.52 5.64
C ALA A 100 26.32 -1.49 4.78
N LEU A 101 25.52 -2.57 4.80
CA LEU A 101 24.23 -2.63 4.13
C LEU A 101 23.25 -1.62 4.74
N ALA A 102 23.17 -1.55 6.07
CA ALA A 102 22.38 -0.55 6.78
C ALA A 102 22.77 0.90 6.42
N GLY A 103 24.06 1.15 6.16
CA GLY A 103 24.58 2.45 5.76
C GLY A 103 24.17 2.90 4.37
N LYS A 104 23.78 1.97 3.48
CA LYS A 104 23.31 2.26 2.12
C LYS A 104 21.82 2.58 2.05
N LEU A 105 21.05 2.19 3.07
CA LEU A 105 19.61 2.46 3.12
C LEU A 105 19.38 3.98 3.18
N PRO A 106 18.55 4.54 2.29
CA PRO A 106 18.26 5.96 2.30
C PRO A 106 17.52 6.34 3.59
N PRO A 107 17.75 7.55 4.14
CA PRO A 107 16.82 8.07 5.12
C PRO A 107 15.44 8.20 4.46
N GLY A 108 14.37 7.97 5.21
CA GLY A 108 13.03 8.25 4.70
C GLY A 108 12.94 9.72 4.23
N CYS A 109 12.39 9.97 3.04
CA CYS A 109 12.26 11.35 2.53
C CYS A 109 11.21 12.16 3.33
N ASP A 110 11.36 13.48 3.39
CA ASP A 110 10.34 14.32 4.01
C ASP A 110 9.09 14.37 3.12
N LEU A 111 8.01 13.69 3.55
CA LEU A 111 6.76 13.65 2.79
C LEU A 111 6.07 15.02 2.72
N GLN A 112 6.38 15.96 3.64
CA GLN A 112 5.83 17.31 3.58
C GLN A 112 6.35 18.10 2.37
N GLN A 113 7.55 17.78 1.88
CA GLN A 113 8.11 18.39 0.68
C GLN A 113 7.43 17.91 -0.60
N CYS A 114 6.68 16.81 -0.53
CA CYS A 114 5.88 16.27 -1.63
C CYS A 114 4.42 16.72 -1.59
N ALA A 115 4.05 17.62 -0.65
CA ALA A 115 2.71 18.18 -0.60
C ALA A 115 2.39 18.89 -1.92
N ILE A 116 1.20 18.58 -2.46
CA ILE A 116 0.69 19.14 -3.70
C ILE A 116 0.71 20.67 -3.58
N GLN A 117 1.50 21.35 -4.41
CA GLN A 117 1.28 22.77 -4.65
C GLN A 117 -0.10 22.89 -5.31
N GLU A 118 -1.05 23.54 -4.64
CA GLU A 118 -2.28 23.95 -5.28
C GLU A 118 -1.91 24.85 -6.47
N VAL A 119 -1.95 24.27 -7.67
CA VAL A 119 -1.81 25.03 -8.89
C VAL A 119 -3.14 25.73 -9.07
N ASN A 120 -3.20 27.01 -8.71
CA ASN A 120 -4.35 27.85 -9.01
C ASN A 120 -4.42 28.01 -10.53
N CYS A 121 -5.10 27.10 -11.20
CA CYS A 121 -5.45 27.22 -12.61
C CYS A 121 -6.58 28.26 -12.71
N GLU A 122 -6.23 29.54 -12.58
CA GLU A 122 -7.15 30.62 -12.97
C GLU A 122 -7.36 30.50 -14.47
N VAL A 123 -8.51 29.94 -14.87
CA VAL A 123 -8.99 30.03 -16.24
C VAL A 123 -9.38 31.49 -16.45
N PRO A 124 -8.74 32.23 -17.38
CA PRO A 124 -9.14 33.60 -17.68
C PRO A 124 -10.62 33.60 -18.11
N ALA A 125 -11.44 34.43 -17.46
CA ALA A 125 -12.88 34.50 -17.66
C ALA A 125 -13.33 35.11 -19.01
N GLU A 126 -12.48 35.10 -20.05
CA GLU A 126 -12.70 35.84 -21.29
C GLU A 126 -13.05 34.97 -22.52
N GLU A 127 -13.42 33.70 -22.33
CA GLU A 127 -13.93 32.85 -23.43
C GLU A 127 -15.14 32.01 -22.96
N LEU A 128 -16.09 32.65 -22.26
CA LEU A 128 -17.47 32.15 -22.17
C LEU A 128 -18.26 32.86 -23.27
N ASP A 129 -18.15 32.36 -24.50
CA ASP A 129 -19.07 32.70 -25.57
C ASP A 129 -20.35 31.88 -25.35
N ASP A 130 -21.35 32.54 -24.76
CA ASP A 130 -22.72 32.05 -24.63
C ASP A 130 -23.35 31.95 -26.03
N GLU A 131 -23.19 30.80 -26.70
CA GLU A 131 -24.06 30.40 -27.81
C GLU A 131 -25.13 29.44 -27.29
N ASP A 132 -26.17 30.05 -26.72
CA ASP A 132 -27.44 29.44 -26.29
C ASP A 132 -28.24 29.05 -27.56
N ASP A 133 -28.11 27.79 -28.01
CA ASP A 133 -29.01 27.20 -29.03
C ASP A 133 -29.91 26.15 -28.39
N ASP A 134 -31.01 26.66 -27.83
CA ASP A 134 -32.22 25.94 -27.46
C ASP A 134 -32.74 25.10 -28.65
N THR A 135 -32.48 23.79 -28.63
CA THR A 135 -33.30 22.83 -29.39
C THR A 135 -33.83 21.72 -28.48
N ASP A 136 -34.98 22.04 -27.89
CA ASP A 136 -35.94 21.12 -27.29
C ASP A 136 -36.47 20.13 -28.35
N ALA A 137 -36.15 18.85 -28.18
CA ALA A 137 -36.79 17.75 -28.88
C ALA A 137 -36.86 16.50 -27.98
N SER A 138 -37.84 16.53 -27.07
CA SER A 138 -38.92 15.53 -26.99
C SER A 138 -38.59 14.02 -26.84
N GLU A 139 -39.01 13.53 -25.67
CA GLU A 139 -39.67 12.23 -25.36
C GLU A 139 -38.92 10.90 -25.57
N ASP A 140 -38.49 10.28 -24.46
CA ASP A 140 -38.37 8.82 -24.37
C ASP A 140 -39.11 8.31 -23.12
N GLY A 141 -40.01 7.36 -23.38
CA GLY A 141 -41.12 6.99 -22.51
C GLY A 141 -40.72 6.06 -21.37
N VAL A 142 -41.22 6.39 -20.17
CA VAL A 142 -41.17 5.55 -18.98
C VAL A 142 -42.43 4.71 -18.85
N GLU A 143 -42.44 3.48 -19.35
CA GLU A 143 -43.49 2.51 -19.05
C GLU A 143 -42.90 1.08 -18.99
N GLY A 144 -43.08 0.38 -17.86
CA GLY A 144 -43.09 -1.10 -17.88
C GLY A 144 -42.22 -1.85 -16.87
N LEU A 145 -42.34 -1.58 -15.57
CA LEU A 145 -41.94 -2.51 -14.51
C LEU A 145 -42.98 -3.64 -14.39
N ALA A 146 -42.69 -4.83 -14.92
CA ALA A 146 -43.30 -6.14 -14.60
C ALA A 146 -42.44 -7.20 -15.32
N SER A 147 -42.04 -8.37 -14.81
CA SER A 147 -42.59 -9.24 -13.77
C SER A 147 -41.52 -10.31 -13.49
N GLU A 148 -41.27 -10.69 -12.24
CA GLU A 148 -40.67 -11.99 -11.91
C GLU A 148 -41.39 -12.54 -10.68
N ASP A 149 -42.58 -13.09 -10.94
CA ASP A 149 -43.33 -13.90 -9.98
C ASP A 149 -42.79 -15.33 -10.01
N ASP A 150 -42.38 -15.73 -8.82
CA ASP A 150 -42.31 -17.06 -8.22
C ASP A 150 -42.98 -18.22 -8.98
N SER A 151 -42.23 -19.31 -9.19
CA SER A 151 -42.77 -20.67 -9.25
C SER A 151 -41.64 -21.67 -9.02
N GLY A 152 -41.38 -21.96 -7.74
CA GLY A 152 -40.52 -23.06 -7.30
C GLY A 152 -40.99 -24.41 -7.83
N MET A 153 -40.04 -25.18 -8.37
CA MET A 153 -40.24 -26.51 -8.92
C MET A 153 -40.55 -27.55 -7.82
N ASP A 154 -41.75 -28.12 -7.92
CA ASP A 154 -42.14 -29.52 -7.73
C ASP A 154 -41.12 -30.46 -7.05
N THR A 155 -41.42 -30.86 -5.80
CA THR A 155 -40.84 -32.05 -5.17
C THR A 155 -41.88 -33.15 -5.07
N GLY A 156 -41.81 -34.07 -6.05
CA GLY A 156 -41.75 -35.51 -5.86
C GLY A 156 -42.78 -36.19 -4.93
N GLN A 157 -43.55 -37.09 -5.53
CA GLN A 157 -44.15 -38.22 -4.83
C GLN A 157 -43.92 -39.52 -5.60
#